data_AF-A0A955W133-F1
#
_entry.id   AF-A0A955W133-F1
#
_cell.length_a   1.000
_cell.length_b   1.000
_cell.length_c   1.000
_cell.angle_alpha   90.00
_cell.angle_beta   90.00
_cell.angle_gamma   90.00
#
_symmetry.space_group_name_H-M   'P 1'
#
loop_
_entity.id
_entity.type
_entity.pdbx_description
1 polymer ?
#
loop_
_entity_poly.entity_id
_entity_poly.type
_entity_poly.pdbx_seq_one_letter_code
_entity_poly.pdbx_strand_id
1 'polypeptide(L)'
;MSPRTPGTGAPSPEASRSRAPSAAAARLVALALAALSFAGTPAPAGPTLALVHVARPGDTFATIAQRYYGDPLDALVLSVANPVAEPLVPGERILVPTAGYHRVAADETWRSLADRYYGTADRAFYLAEINHGSLDTPLEENQELLVPYPLAHRVDKNDTLESIAAVYYGESAQATATTGAASKSAPAGEADEDSPAVRILRRFNGLERERLKPGSIVLVPLPTLTLTDTARARLTQADGLLCSTGDLRARQLDVSAQIPKLREAVSNGQFVEAVALGNALLGHGGLTGNQVVSVERELGTALVALGRPGLAVAAFKAAIARQPDLELDTVRNSPKVLRAFRDARDELRRERQRPNAGSPAAPPDGGPAPPR
;
A
#
# COMPACT_ATOMS: atom_id res chain seq x y z
N MET A 1 -80.30 44.51 -49.68
CA MET A 1 -80.92 43.18 -49.65
C MET A 1 -80.66 42.55 -48.29
N SER A 2 -81.68 42.46 -47.44
CA SER A 2 -81.70 41.62 -46.21
C SER A 2 -82.02 40.15 -46.60
N PRO A 3 -82.19 39.15 -45.69
CA PRO A 3 -81.82 39.00 -44.27
C PRO A 3 -81.19 37.61 -43.91
N ARG A 4 -80.73 37.40 -42.67
CA ARG A 4 -81.13 36.30 -41.73
C ARG A 4 -80.15 36.13 -40.54
N THR A 5 -80.66 36.42 -39.35
CA THR A 5 -80.32 35.85 -38.02
C THR A 5 -80.86 34.40 -37.88
N PRO A 6 -80.71 33.63 -36.77
CA PRO A 6 -80.12 33.91 -35.43
C PRO A 6 -79.20 32.78 -34.88
N GLY A 7 -78.63 32.93 -33.67
CA GLY A 7 -77.96 31.82 -33.00
C GLY A 7 -77.21 32.14 -31.70
N THR A 8 -77.97 32.49 -30.67
CA THR A 8 -77.68 32.61 -29.23
C THR A 8 -76.59 31.68 -28.64
N GLY A 9 -75.73 32.23 -27.76
CA GLY A 9 -74.98 31.43 -26.78
C GLY A 9 -73.73 32.11 -26.21
N ALA A 10 -73.89 32.95 -25.19
CA ALA A 10 -72.82 33.31 -24.24
C ALA A 10 -73.11 32.61 -22.90
N PRO A 11 -72.11 32.27 -22.06
CA PRO A 11 -71.34 33.29 -21.34
C PRO A 11 -69.83 33.02 -21.14
N SER A 12 -69.06 34.12 -21.05
CA SER A 12 -67.91 34.49 -20.18
C SER A 12 -66.97 33.43 -19.53
N PRO A 13 -65.77 33.78 -19.01
CA PRO A 13 -65.07 35.08 -18.98
C PRO A 13 -63.57 35.04 -19.40
N GLU A 14 -63.02 36.24 -19.63
CA GLU A 14 -61.64 36.68 -19.33
C GLU A 14 -60.46 35.72 -19.60
N ALA A 15 -59.86 35.84 -20.79
CA ALA A 15 -58.45 35.55 -21.00
C ALA A 15 -57.67 36.86 -21.15
N SER A 16 -57.18 37.37 -20.01
CA SER A 16 -56.19 38.44 -19.93
C SER A 16 -54.90 38.01 -20.64
N ARG A 17 -54.59 38.69 -21.74
CA ARG A 17 -53.34 38.59 -22.49
C ARG A 17 -52.17 38.93 -21.58
N SER A 18 -51.38 37.94 -21.18
CA SER A 18 -50.05 38.19 -20.62
C SER A 18 -49.03 38.32 -21.74
N ARG A 19 -48.15 39.29 -21.51
CA ARG A 19 -47.20 39.92 -22.41
C ARG A 19 -46.01 38.99 -22.63
N ALA A 20 -45.64 38.70 -23.88
CA ALA A 20 -44.43 37.95 -24.19
C ALA A 20 -43.17 38.73 -23.71
N PRO A 21 -42.21 38.08 -23.03
CA PRO A 21 -40.96 38.73 -22.67
C PRO A 21 -40.00 38.83 -23.86
N SER A 22 -39.30 39.96 -23.94
CA SER A 22 -38.36 40.35 -25.01
C SER A 22 -37.18 39.39 -25.16
N ALA A 23 -36.74 39.20 -26.41
CA ALA A 23 -35.69 38.30 -26.89
C ALA A 23 -34.25 38.50 -26.32
N ALA A 24 -34.07 39.32 -25.28
CA ALA A 24 -32.78 39.52 -24.61
C ALA A 24 -32.55 38.54 -23.43
N ALA A 25 -33.63 38.00 -22.81
CA ALA A 25 -33.50 37.04 -21.71
C ALA A 25 -33.19 35.60 -22.17
N ALA A 26 -33.46 35.28 -23.44
CA ALA A 26 -33.26 33.95 -24.00
C ALA A 26 -31.78 33.61 -24.30
N ARG A 27 -30.87 34.60 -24.34
CA ARG A 27 -29.44 34.36 -24.61
C ARG A 27 -28.57 34.15 -23.36
N LEU A 28 -29.06 34.49 -22.16
CA LEU A 28 -28.36 34.20 -20.90
C LEU A 28 -28.81 32.89 -20.23
N VAL A 29 -29.95 32.33 -20.62
CA VAL A 29 -30.37 30.98 -20.19
C VAL A 29 -29.66 29.89 -21.00
N ALA A 30 -29.27 30.17 -22.25
CA ALA A 30 -28.54 29.22 -23.10
C ALA A 30 -27.05 29.02 -22.70
N LEU A 31 -26.46 29.93 -21.90
CA LEU A 31 -25.11 29.75 -21.36
C LEU A 31 -25.08 29.26 -19.90
N ALA A 32 -26.22 29.28 -19.20
CA ALA A 32 -26.36 28.74 -17.85
C ALA A 32 -26.88 27.28 -17.82
N LEU A 33 -27.40 26.76 -18.95
CA LEU A 33 -27.79 25.35 -19.13
C LEU A 33 -26.76 24.52 -19.90
N ALA A 34 -25.63 25.10 -20.31
CA ALA A 34 -24.48 24.36 -20.85
C ALA A 34 -23.38 24.10 -19.80
N ALA A 35 -23.58 24.54 -18.55
CA ALA A 35 -22.62 24.39 -17.46
C ALA A 35 -23.04 23.34 -16.40
N LEU A 36 -24.12 22.58 -16.65
CA LEU A 36 -24.60 21.51 -15.77
C LEU A 36 -24.79 20.19 -16.53
N SER A 37 -23.77 19.74 -17.28
CA SER A 37 -23.72 18.37 -17.82
C SER A 37 -22.29 17.90 -18.08
N PHE A 38 -21.32 18.28 -17.24
CA PHE A 38 -20.15 17.43 -17.05
C PHE A 38 -20.42 16.56 -15.83
N ALA A 39 -21.43 15.70 -15.95
CA ALA A 39 -21.40 14.47 -15.18
C ALA A 39 -20.19 13.71 -15.73
N GLY A 40 -19.03 13.91 -15.11
CA GLY A 40 -17.87 13.08 -15.39
C GLY A 40 -18.35 11.65 -15.32
N THR A 41 -18.23 10.92 -16.42
CA THR A 41 -18.36 9.47 -16.39
C THR A 41 -17.48 9.00 -15.25
N PRO A 42 -18.00 8.28 -14.24
CA PRO A 42 -17.14 7.73 -13.21
C PRO A 42 -16.06 6.94 -13.94
N ALA A 43 -14.80 7.30 -13.71
CA ALA A 43 -13.68 6.55 -14.26
C ALA A 43 -13.95 5.07 -13.94
N PRO A 44 -13.79 4.15 -14.91
CA PRO A 44 -14.03 2.74 -14.65
C PRO A 44 -13.25 2.36 -13.40
N ALA A 45 -13.97 1.85 -12.40
CA ALA A 45 -13.36 1.43 -11.15
C ALA A 45 -12.27 0.42 -11.50
N GLY A 46 -11.01 0.76 -11.18
CA GLY A 46 -9.90 -0.16 -11.38
C GLY A 46 -10.14 -1.49 -10.64
N PRO A 47 -9.41 -2.56 -10.99
CA PRO A 47 -9.52 -3.86 -10.35
C PRO A 47 -9.39 -3.72 -8.84
N THR A 48 -10.27 -4.40 -8.12
CA THR A 48 -10.13 -4.56 -6.67
C THR A 48 -9.01 -5.55 -6.42
N LEU A 49 -7.85 -5.06 -6.01
CA LEU A 49 -6.67 -5.86 -5.73
C LEU A 49 -6.58 -6.32 -4.26
N ALA A 50 -7.54 -5.92 -3.41
CA ALA A 50 -7.65 -6.41 -2.04
C ALA A 50 -9.08 -6.30 -1.51
N LEU A 51 -9.49 -7.29 -0.72
CA LEU A 51 -10.71 -7.26 0.10
C LEU A 51 -10.36 -6.82 1.53
N VAL A 52 -11.30 -6.20 2.24
CA VAL A 52 -11.16 -5.98 3.69
C VAL A 52 -11.94 -7.04 4.47
N HIS A 53 -11.24 -7.77 5.31
CA HIS A 53 -11.81 -8.67 6.31
C HIS A 53 -11.78 -8.00 7.69
N VAL A 54 -12.90 -8.04 8.42
CA VAL A 54 -12.94 -7.59 9.82
C VAL A 54 -12.68 -8.79 10.71
N ALA A 55 -11.55 -8.77 11.42
CA ALA A 55 -11.11 -9.87 12.28
C ALA A 55 -12.16 -10.20 13.34
N ARG A 56 -12.39 -11.50 13.55
CA ARG A 56 -13.32 -12.05 14.52
C ARG A 56 -12.55 -12.70 15.66
N PRO A 57 -13.18 -12.93 16.84
CA PRO A 57 -12.55 -13.70 17.91
C PRO A 57 -12.06 -15.06 17.41
N GLY A 58 -10.77 -15.33 17.58
CA GLY A 58 -10.12 -16.57 17.16
C GLY A 58 -9.61 -16.58 15.71
N ASP A 59 -9.80 -15.51 14.93
CA ASP A 59 -9.16 -15.40 13.63
C ASP A 59 -7.63 -15.23 13.79
N THR A 60 -6.89 -16.02 13.02
CA THR A 60 -5.44 -15.90 12.75
C THR A 60 -5.23 -15.70 11.26
N PHE A 61 -4.05 -15.25 10.84
CA PHE A 61 -3.73 -15.17 9.40
C PHE A 61 -3.92 -16.52 8.70
N ALA A 62 -3.57 -17.65 9.34
CA ALA A 62 -3.79 -18.99 8.80
C ALA A 62 -5.27 -19.31 8.58
N THR A 63 -6.13 -19.01 9.55
CA THR A 63 -7.58 -19.25 9.39
C THR A 63 -8.23 -18.34 8.34
N ILE A 64 -7.74 -17.11 8.21
CA ILE A 64 -8.19 -16.16 7.19
C ILE A 64 -7.72 -16.63 5.80
N ALA A 65 -6.45 -17.01 5.66
CA ALA A 65 -5.89 -17.53 4.40
C ALA A 65 -6.61 -18.80 3.94
N GLN A 66 -6.84 -19.76 4.85
CA GLN A 66 -7.64 -20.95 4.57
C GLN A 66 -9.05 -20.60 4.10
N ARG A 67 -9.68 -19.55 4.65
CA ARG A 67 -11.03 -19.11 4.27
C ARG A 67 -11.07 -18.46 2.89
N TYR A 68 -10.07 -17.65 2.55
CA TYR A 68 -10.09 -16.82 1.35
C TYR A 68 -9.36 -17.44 0.16
N TYR A 69 -8.19 -18.05 0.40
CA TYR A 69 -7.35 -18.66 -0.63
C TYR A 69 -7.49 -20.19 -0.68
N GLY A 70 -7.92 -20.81 0.42
CA GLY A 70 -8.04 -22.26 0.50
C GLY A 70 -6.78 -22.96 1.00
N ASP A 71 -5.68 -22.23 1.19
CA ASP A 71 -4.42 -22.73 1.73
C ASP A 71 -4.01 -21.90 2.97
N PRO A 72 -3.78 -22.51 4.14
CA PRO A 72 -3.28 -21.80 5.31
C PRO A 72 -1.84 -21.28 5.13
N LEU A 73 -1.05 -21.81 4.18
CA LEU A 73 0.31 -21.34 3.90
C LEU A 73 0.32 -19.92 3.30
N ASP A 74 -0.76 -19.50 2.66
CA ASP A 74 -0.95 -18.11 2.19
C ASP A 74 -1.11 -17.09 3.34
N ALA A 75 -1.10 -17.55 4.60
CA ALA A 75 -1.01 -16.68 5.78
C ALA A 75 0.17 -15.71 5.70
N LEU A 76 1.27 -16.11 5.06
CA LEU A 76 2.42 -15.25 4.87
C LEU A 76 2.11 -14.04 4.00
N VAL A 77 1.30 -14.19 2.94
CA VAL A 77 0.89 -13.07 2.10
C VAL A 77 0.07 -12.08 2.93
N LEU A 78 -0.81 -12.59 3.80
CA LEU A 78 -1.59 -11.76 4.70
C LEU A 78 -0.72 -11.05 5.74
N SER A 79 0.22 -11.75 6.38
CA SER A 79 1.08 -11.14 7.41
C SER A 79 2.00 -10.06 6.82
N VAL A 80 2.45 -10.23 5.58
CA VAL A 80 3.28 -9.23 4.88
C VAL A 80 2.44 -8.03 4.43
N ALA A 81 1.22 -8.27 3.93
CA ALA A 81 0.31 -7.20 3.53
C ALA A 81 -0.27 -6.41 4.72
N ASN A 82 -0.23 -6.99 5.93
CA ASN A 82 -0.83 -6.41 7.14
C ASN A 82 0.19 -6.39 8.28
N PRO A 83 0.85 -5.24 8.54
CA PRO A 83 1.85 -5.11 9.61
C PRO A 83 1.19 -5.03 11.01
N VAL A 84 0.37 -6.02 11.35
CA VAL A 84 -0.29 -6.18 12.64
C VAL A 84 0.21 -7.46 13.31
N ALA A 85 0.37 -7.42 14.63
CA ALA A 85 0.85 -8.57 15.40
C ALA A 85 -0.30 -9.56 15.69
N GLU A 86 0.04 -10.84 15.80
CA GLU A 86 -0.86 -11.84 16.34
C GLU A 86 -0.81 -11.88 17.89
N PRO A 87 -1.92 -12.26 18.56
CA PRO A 87 -3.23 -12.62 18.00
C PRO A 87 -3.97 -11.39 17.45
N LEU A 88 -4.74 -11.60 16.38
CA LEU A 88 -5.52 -10.51 15.77
C LEU A 88 -6.56 -9.99 16.75
N VAL A 89 -6.68 -8.67 16.82
CA VAL A 89 -7.69 -8.01 17.65
C VAL A 89 -9.04 -8.09 16.94
N PRO A 90 -10.11 -8.60 17.58
CA PRO A 90 -11.44 -8.57 16.98
C PRO A 90 -11.86 -7.15 16.60
N GLY A 91 -12.37 -6.96 15.39
CA GLY A 91 -12.68 -5.65 14.80
C GLY A 91 -11.55 -5.05 13.97
N GLU A 92 -10.33 -5.58 14.04
CA GLU A 92 -9.20 -5.15 13.21
C GLU A 92 -9.49 -5.37 11.72
N ARG A 93 -9.11 -4.41 10.87
CA ARG A 93 -9.38 -4.47 9.43
C ARG A 93 -8.18 -5.05 8.70
N ILE A 94 -8.29 -6.31 8.31
CA ILE A 94 -7.26 -7.08 7.63
C ILE A 94 -7.47 -6.97 6.12
N LEU A 95 -6.45 -6.51 5.39
CA LEU A 95 -6.40 -6.59 3.95
C LEU A 95 -6.19 -8.04 3.52
N VAL A 96 -6.99 -8.49 2.57
CA VAL A 96 -6.90 -9.81 1.94
C VAL A 96 -6.57 -9.55 0.47
N PRO A 97 -5.28 -9.58 0.09
CA PRO A 97 -4.88 -9.32 -1.28
C PRO A 97 -5.49 -10.30 -2.29
N THR A 98 -5.66 -9.87 -3.53
CA THR A 98 -6.12 -10.74 -4.63
C THR A 98 -5.56 -10.21 -5.95
N ALA A 99 -5.28 -11.11 -6.89
CA ALA A 99 -5.16 -10.70 -8.28
C ALA A 99 -6.52 -10.18 -8.77
N GLY A 100 -6.50 -9.11 -9.56
CA GLY A 100 -7.70 -8.50 -10.11
C GLY A 100 -7.75 -8.60 -11.63
N TYR A 101 -8.88 -8.24 -12.20
CA TYR A 101 -9.07 -8.17 -13.64
C TYR A 101 -9.46 -6.74 -14.03
N HIS A 102 -8.72 -6.17 -14.97
CA HIS A 102 -8.96 -4.83 -15.49
C HIS A 102 -9.53 -4.91 -16.89
N ARG A 103 -10.64 -4.22 -17.13
CA ARG A 103 -11.20 -4.09 -18.47
C ARG A 103 -10.66 -2.84 -19.12
N VAL A 104 -9.94 -3.01 -20.23
CA VAL A 104 -9.28 -1.92 -20.97
C VAL A 104 -10.31 -0.90 -21.44
N ALA A 105 -10.11 0.36 -21.07
CA ALA A 105 -10.85 1.50 -21.59
C ALA A 105 -10.19 2.05 -22.86
N ALA A 106 -10.91 2.89 -23.60
CA ALA A 106 -10.36 3.59 -24.75
C ALA A 106 -9.06 4.34 -24.39
N ASP A 107 -8.07 4.26 -25.28
CA ASP A 107 -6.75 4.90 -25.19
C ASP A 107 -5.83 4.42 -24.05
N GLU A 108 -6.17 3.36 -23.33
CA GLU A 108 -5.26 2.76 -22.34
C GLU A 108 -4.14 1.97 -23.01
N THR A 109 -2.94 2.07 -22.43
CA THR A 109 -1.74 1.35 -22.89
C THR A 109 -1.17 0.50 -21.77
N TRP A 110 -0.35 -0.50 -22.12
CA TRP A 110 0.42 -1.26 -21.12
C TRP A 110 1.21 -0.35 -20.17
N ARG A 111 1.80 0.73 -20.70
CA ARG A 111 2.57 1.72 -19.92
C ARG A 111 1.70 2.50 -18.95
N SER A 112 0.55 3.00 -19.38
CA SER A 112 -0.35 3.76 -18.50
C SER A 112 -0.96 2.86 -17.42
N LEU A 113 -1.28 1.60 -17.73
CA LEU A 113 -1.80 0.64 -16.76
C LEU A 113 -0.71 0.20 -15.77
N ALA A 114 0.53 -0.02 -16.21
CA ALA A 114 1.63 -0.33 -15.32
C ALA A 114 1.99 0.85 -14.39
N ASP A 115 1.94 2.09 -14.88
CA ASP A 115 2.10 3.26 -14.02
C ASP A 115 0.99 3.37 -12.98
N ARG A 116 -0.25 3.08 -13.37
CA ARG A 116 -1.40 3.07 -12.48
C ARG A 116 -1.30 2.00 -11.39
N TYR A 117 -1.03 0.75 -11.76
CA TYR A 117 -1.07 -0.40 -10.84
C TYR A 117 0.23 -0.66 -10.11
N TYR A 118 1.35 -0.41 -10.78
CA TYR A 118 2.68 -0.71 -10.24
C TYR A 118 3.50 0.54 -9.99
N GLY A 119 3.02 1.73 -10.32
CA GLY A 119 3.69 2.99 -9.98
C GLY A 119 4.82 3.42 -10.89
N THR A 120 5.10 2.66 -11.95
CA THR A 120 5.99 3.08 -13.04
C THR A 120 5.59 2.39 -14.35
N ALA A 121 5.65 3.13 -15.45
CA ALA A 121 5.46 2.61 -16.79
C ALA A 121 6.51 1.55 -17.19
N ASP A 122 7.68 1.53 -16.54
CA ASP A 122 8.75 0.56 -16.84
C ASP A 122 8.34 -0.88 -16.54
N ARG A 123 7.34 -1.08 -15.66
CA ARG A 123 6.80 -2.41 -15.32
C ARG A 123 5.80 -2.95 -16.34
N ALA A 124 5.54 -2.22 -17.42
CA ALA A 124 4.62 -2.63 -18.48
C ALA A 124 4.99 -3.96 -19.13
N PHE A 125 6.29 -4.30 -19.19
CA PHE A 125 6.73 -5.58 -19.76
C PHE A 125 6.06 -6.76 -19.04
N TYR A 126 5.96 -6.70 -17.70
CA TYR A 126 5.43 -7.78 -16.89
C TYR A 126 3.91 -7.91 -17.08
N LEU A 127 3.21 -6.78 -17.17
CA LEU A 127 1.76 -6.76 -17.40
C LEU A 127 1.42 -7.31 -18.79
N ALA A 128 2.22 -6.97 -19.81
CA ALA A 128 2.06 -7.53 -21.15
C ALA A 128 2.33 -9.05 -21.14
N GLU A 129 3.46 -9.47 -20.56
CA GLU A 129 3.89 -10.87 -20.51
C GLU A 129 2.87 -11.78 -19.82
N ILE A 130 2.37 -11.39 -18.64
CA ILE A 130 1.41 -12.19 -17.87
C ILE A 130 0.04 -12.30 -18.56
N ASN A 131 -0.27 -11.37 -19.46
CA ASN A 131 -1.50 -11.36 -20.26
C ASN A 131 -1.27 -11.88 -21.69
N HIS A 132 -0.13 -12.53 -21.95
CA HIS A 132 0.24 -13.05 -23.28
C HIS A 132 0.25 -11.98 -24.39
N GLY A 133 0.49 -10.72 -24.02
CA GLY A 133 0.59 -9.58 -24.91
C GLY A 133 2.04 -9.17 -25.21
N SER A 134 2.18 -8.11 -26.00
CA SER A 134 3.46 -7.47 -26.31
C SER A 134 3.34 -5.95 -26.15
N LEU A 135 4.43 -5.29 -25.78
CA LEU A 135 4.49 -3.82 -25.69
C LEU A 135 4.29 -3.12 -27.04
N ASP A 136 4.56 -3.82 -28.14
CA ASP A 136 4.40 -3.31 -29.49
C ASP A 136 2.97 -3.47 -30.01
N THR A 137 2.15 -4.27 -29.33
CA THR A 137 0.76 -4.51 -29.69
C THR A 137 -0.15 -3.62 -28.82
N PRO A 138 -0.93 -2.71 -29.43
CA PRO A 138 -1.92 -1.92 -28.70
C PRO A 138 -2.92 -2.81 -27.95
N LEU A 139 -3.44 -2.31 -26.83
CA LEU A 139 -4.52 -2.97 -26.11
C LEU A 139 -5.83 -2.81 -26.88
N GLU A 140 -6.65 -3.85 -26.87
CA GLU A 140 -7.99 -3.80 -27.44
C GLU A 140 -8.98 -3.25 -26.42
N GLU A 141 -9.85 -2.33 -26.84
CA GLU A 141 -10.91 -1.83 -25.96
C GLU A 141 -11.77 -3.01 -25.48
N ASN A 142 -12.13 -3.00 -24.20
CA ASN A 142 -12.85 -4.06 -23.50
C ASN A 142 -12.10 -5.37 -23.27
N GLN A 143 -10.82 -5.47 -23.65
CA GLN A 143 -9.97 -6.60 -23.29
C GLN A 143 -9.88 -6.72 -21.76
N GLU A 144 -10.00 -7.95 -21.24
CA GLU A 144 -9.84 -8.22 -19.81
C GLU A 144 -8.39 -8.64 -19.54
N LEU A 145 -7.73 -7.91 -18.63
CA LEU A 145 -6.34 -8.11 -18.26
C LEU A 145 -6.24 -8.57 -16.81
N LEU A 146 -5.54 -9.67 -16.57
CA LEU A 146 -5.07 -10.05 -15.25
C LEU A 146 -4.08 -8.99 -14.75
N VAL A 147 -4.36 -8.45 -13.56
CA VAL A 147 -3.50 -7.52 -12.84
C VAL A 147 -3.04 -8.19 -11.54
N PRO A 148 -1.83 -8.77 -11.53
CA PRO A 148 -1.23 -9.34 -10.33
C PRO A 148 -1.13 -8.34 -9.17
N TYR A 149 -1.34 -8.81 -7.94
CA TYR A 149 -1.19 -7.98 -6.74
C TYR A 149 0.30 -7.69 -6.47
N PRO A 150 0.73 -6.41 -6.39
CA PRO A 150 2.13 -6.08 -6.12
C PRO A 150 2.40 -6.12 -4.60
N LEU A 151 2.67 -7.29 -4.04
CA LEU A 151 2.97 -7.44 -2.61
C LEU A 151 4.27 -6.69 -2.27
N ALA A 152 4.21 -5.75 -1.34
CA ALA A 152 5.37 -5.06 -0.81
C ALA A 152 6.05 -5.91 0.28
N HIS A 153 7.08 -6.66 -0.09
CA HIS A 153 7.88 -7.43 0.84
C HIS A 153 9.03 -6.57 1.38
N ARG A 154 9.18 -6.53 2.71
CA ARG A 154 10.31 -5.85 3.36
C ARG A 154 11.47 -6.83 3.50
N VAL A 155 12.57 -6.53 2.84
CA VAL A 155 13.79 -7.34 2.83
C VAL A 155 14.41 -7.41 4.22
N ASP A 156 14.61 -8.61 4.75
CA ASP A 156 15.35 -8.89 5.97
C ASP A 156 16.85 -9.10 5.72
N LYS A 157 17.64 -9.23 6.79
CA LYS A 157 19.11 -9.37 6.70
C LYS A 157 19.58 -10.59 5.91
N ASN A 158 18.76 -11.63 5.87
CA ASN A 158 19.09 -12.91 5.24
C ASN A 158 18.36 -13.11 3.91
N ASP A 159 17.57 -12.13 3.48
CA ASP A 159 16.80 -12.28 2.25
C ASP A 159 17.68 -12.10 1.02
N THR A 160 17.46 -12.99 0.07
CA THR A 160 17.98 -12.91 -1.29
C THR A 160 16.80 -12.93 -2.26
N LEU A 161 17.03 -12.57 -3.53
CA LEU A 161 15.95 -12.64 -4.52
C LEU A 161 15.49 -14.08 -4.72
N GLU A 162 16.40 -15.04 -4.57
CA GLU A 162 16.13 -16.47 -4.63
C GLU A 162 15.26 -16.93 -3.45
N SER A 163 15.57 -16.50 -2.22
CA SER A 163 14.74 -16.86 -1.05
C SER A 163 13.35 -16.22 -1.15
N ILE A 164 13.25 -14.95 -1.54
CA ILE A 164 11.98 -14.24 -1.72
C ILE A 164 11.16 -14.92 -2.83
N ALA A 165 11.78 -15.25 -3.96
CA ALA A 165 11.11 -15.96 -5.04
C ALA A 165 10.60 -17.32 -4.56
N ALA A 166 11.46 -18.15 -3.95
CA ALA A 166 11.08 -19.47 -3.48
C ALA A 166 9.89 -19.44 -2.53
N VAL A 167 9.84 -18.43 -1.65
CA VAL A 167 8.77 -18.27 -0.66
C VAL A 167 7.42 -17.92 -1.29
N TYR A 168 7.36 -16.96 -2.22
CA TYR A 168 6.08 -16.48 -2.76
C TYR A 168 5.61 -17.20 -4.02
N TYR A 169 6.54 -17.83 -4.72
CA TYR A 169 6.30 -18.46 -6.02
C TYR A 169 6.38 -19.99 -5.93
N GLY A 170 7.10 -20.54 -4.94
CA GLY A 170 7.26 -21.99 -4.76
C GLY A 170 7.91 -22.68 -5.97
N GLU A 171 7.77 -24.01 -6.05
CA GLU A 171 8.12 -24.79 -7.25
C GLU A 171 7.12 -24.56 -8.40
N SER A 172 5.85 -24.28 -8.06
CA SER A 172 4.73 -24.12 -9.01
C SER A 172 4.86 -22.91 -9.93
N ALA A 173 5.58 -21.86 -9.51
CA ALA A 173 5.85 -20.72 -10.37
C ALA A 173 6.97 -20.94 -11.38
N GLN A 174 7.79 -21.98 -11.23
CA GLN A 174 8.65 -22.39 -12.33
C GLN A 174 7.83 -22.86 -13.53
N ALA A 175 6.58 -23.31 -13.33
CA ALA A 175 5.69 -23.70 -14.43
C ALA A 175 4.94 -22.49 -15.03
N THR A 176 4.42 -21.56 -14.22
CA THR A 176 3.66 -20.39 -14.73
C THR A 176 4.53 -19.23 -15.20
N ALA A 177 5.74 -19.05 -14.65
CA ALA A 177 6.76 -18.18 -15.25
C ALA A 177 7.36 -18.77 -16.55
N THR A 178 7.02 -20.02 -16.88
CA THR A 178 7.45 -20.74 -18.10
C THR A 178 6.34 -20.86 -19.14
N THR A 179 5.09 -20.47 -18.86
CA THR A 179 3.98 -20.54 -19.84
C THR A 179 4.03 -19.44 -20.92
N GLY A 180 5.03 -18.56 -20.90
CA GLY A 180 5.36 -17.66 -22.01
C GLY A 180 6.43 -18.28 -22.92
N ALA A 181 5.99 -19.15 -23.82
CA ALA A 181 6.69 -19.72 -24.98
C ALA A 181 8.20 -19.45 -25.14
N ALA A 182 8.95 -20.56 -25.22
CA ALA A 182 10.16 -20.63 -26.01
C ALA A 182 9.96 -19.93 -27.38
N SER A 183 10.59 -18.78 -27.59
CA SER A 183 10.84 -18.23 -28.91
C SER A 183 12.13 -17.41 -28.92
N LYS A 184 13.19 -18.10 -29.36
CA LYS A 184 14.35 -17.66 -30.15
C LYS A 184 14.92 -16.24 -29.96
N SER A 185 16.24 -16.26 -29.76
CA SER A 185 17.26 -15.23 -30.01
C SER A 185 17.45 -14.11 -28.99
N ALA A 186 17.97 -14.46 -27.81
CA ALA A 186 19.01 -13.66 -27.17
C ALA A 186 20.39 -14.19 -27.65
N PRO A 187 21.38 -13.33 -27.93
CA PRO A 187 22.69 -13.77 -28.40
C PRO A 187 23.38 -14.59 -27.31
N ALA A 188 24.07 -15.65 -27.73
CA ALA A 188 24.85 -16.52 -26.86
C ALA A 188 25.97 -15.72 -26.18
N GLY A 189 25.73 -15.27 -24.96
CA GLY A 189 26.68 -14.61 -24.07
C GLY A 189 26.13 -14.63 -22.65
N GLU A 190 26.80 -15.39 -21.79
CA GLU A 190 26.55 -15.59 -20.35
C GLU A 190 25.29 -16.41 -20.01
N ALA A 191 25.51 -17.59 -19.43
CA ALA A 191 24.45 -18.40 -18.86
C ALA A 191 23.92 -17.68 -17.61
N ASP A 192 22.74 -17.05 -17.72
CA ASP A 192 22.00 -16.54 -16.56
C ASP A 192 21.68 -17.71 -15.61
N GLU A 193 22.42 -17.81 -14.50
CA GLU A 193 22.18 -18.79 -13.42
C GLU A 193 20.86 -18.54 -12.66
N ASP A 194 20.22 -17.39 -12.88
CA ASP A 194 18.99 -16.98 -12.20
C ASP A 194 17.75 -17.74 -12.71
N SER A 195 16.96 -18.28 -11.77
CA SER A 195 15.65 -18.88 -12.07
C SER A 195 14.69 -17.85 -12.72
N PRO A 196 13.72 -18.27 -13.57
CA PRO A 196 12.79 -17.34 -14.24
C PRO A 196 12.10 -16.36 -13.28
N ALA A 197 11.68 -16.84 -12.11
CA ALA A 197 11.07 -16.01 -11.07
C ALA A 197 12.02 -14.94 -10.52
N VAL A 198 13.31 -15.27 -10.34
CA VAL A 198 14.33 -14.32 -9.88
C VAL A 198 14.58 -13.25 -10.93
N ARG A 199 14.66 -13.62 -12.22
CA ARG A 199 14.80 -12.66 -13.33
C ARG A 199 13.61 -11.70 -13.40
N ILE A 200 12.39 -12.21 -13.24
CA ILE A 200 11.17 -11.39 -13.19
C ILE A 200 11.23 -10.42 -12.00
N LEU A 201 11.52 -10.90 -10.78
CA LEU A 201 11.62 -10.03 -9.61
C LEU A 201 12.70 -8.96 -9.78
N ARG A 202 13.87 -9.35 -10.29
CA ARG A 202 14.98 -8.44 -10.53
C ARG A 202 14.57 -7.33 -11.49
N ARG A 203 14.01 -7.68 -12.66
CA ARG A 203 13.60 -6.72 -13.68
C ARG A 203 12.41 -5.87 -13.21
N PHE A 204 11.41 -6.47 -12.57
CA PHE A 204 10.23 -5.76 -12.06
C PHE A 204 10.59 -4.71 -10.99
N ASN A 205 11.67 -4.95 -10.24
CA ASN A 205 12.15 -4.02 -9.22
C ASN A 205 13.32 -3.14 -9.67
N GLY A 206 13.78 -3.26 -10.92
CA GLY A 206 14.91 -2.46 -11.45
C GLY A 206 16.26 -2.80 -10.80
N LEU A 207 16.45 -4.04 -10.33
CA LEU A 207 17.61 -4.48 -9.54
C LEU A 207 18.73 -5.12 -10.38
N GLU A 208 18.91 -4.68 -11.64
CA GLU A 208 19.80 -5.35 -12.61
C GLU A 208 21.26 -5.51 -12.13
N ARG A 209 21.75 -4.64 -11.25
CA ARG A 209 23.11 -4.71 -10.68
C ARG A 209 23.19 -4.41 -9.19
N GLU A 210 22.05 -4.24 -8.51
CA GLU A 210 22.01 -3.80 -7.12
C GLU A 210 21.75 -4.97 -6.18
N ARG A 211 22.55 -5.06 -5.11
CA ARG A 211 22.30 -6.01 -4.02
C ARG A 211 21.13 -5.55 -3.18
N LEU A 212 20.29 -6.51 -2.77
CA LEU A 212 19.21 -6.26 -1.82
C LEU A 212 19.77 -5.68 -0.53
N LYS A 213 19.20 -4.54 -0.12
CA LYS A 213 19.55 -3.87 1.13
C LYS A 213 18.54 -4.27 2.21
N PRO A 214 18.98 -4.73 3.39
CA PRO A 214 18.06 -4.98 4.49
C PRO A 214 17.23 -3.73 4.81
N GLY A 215 15.92 -3.92 4.97
CA GLY A 215 14.92 -2.88 5.19
C GLY A 215 14.39 -2.19 3.94
N SER A 216 14.92 -2.50 2.75
CA SER A 216 14.32 -2.05 1.47
C SER A 216 13.04 -2.81 1.15
N ILE A 217 12.22 -2.26 0.24
CA ILE A 217 10.99 -2.88 -0.22
C ILE A 217 11.21 -3.49 -1.60
N VAL A 218 10.83 -4.74 -1.75
CA VAL A 218 10.76 -5.46 -3.03
C VAL A 218 9.29 -5.70 -3.33
N LEU A 219 8.83 -5.30 -4.51
CA LEU A 219 7.50 -5.63 -4.99
C LEU A 219 7.51 -7.02 -5.61
N VAL A 220 6.66 -7.89 -5.09
CA VAL A 220 6.47 -9.27 -5.54
C VAL A 220 5.10 -9.34 -6.21
N PRO A 221 5.01 -9.35 -7.54
CA PRO A 221 3.73 -9.48 -8.22
C PRO A 221 3.19 -10.90 -8.08
N LEU A 222 1.99 -11.05 -7.53
CA LEU A 222 1.34 -12.35 -7.27
C LEU A 222 0.19 -12.60 -8.26
N PRO A 223 0.43 -13.34 -9.37
CA PRO A 223 -0.60 -13.59 -10.39
C PRO A 223 -1.59 -14.69 -9.98
N THR A 224 -1.17 -15.63 -9.14
CA THR A 224 -1.95 -16.83 -8.76
C THR A 224 -2.76 -16.67 -7.48
N LEU A 225 -2.78 -15.46 -6.89
CA LEU A 225 -3.53 -15.21 -5.67
C LEU A 225 -5.01 -15.09 -5.98
N THR A 226 -5.68 -16.23 -6.13
CA THR A 226 -7.09 -16.33 -6.49
C THR A 226 -7.95 -16.61 -5.27
N LEU A 227 -9.01 -15.83 -5.11
CA LEU A 227 -10.02 -16.10 -4.09
C LEU A 227 -10.86 -17.33 -4.44
N THR A 228 -11.24 -18.09 -3.41
CA THR A 228 -12.24 -19.18 -3.52
C THR A 228 -13.54 -18.64 -4.10
N ASP A 229 -14.34 -19.48 -4.76
CA ASP A 229 -15.60 -19.05 -5.40
C ASP A 229 -16.57 -18.40 -4.41
N THR A 230 -16.57 -18.86 -3.15
CA THR A 230 -17.38 -18.27 -2.07
C THR A 230 -16.89 -16.88 -1.65
N ALA A 231 -15.59 -16.62 -1.69
CA ALA A 231 -15.02 -15.31 -1.45
C ALA A 231 -15.23 -14.37 -2.64
N ARG A 232 -15.12 -14.90 -3.87
CA ARG A 232 -15.42 -14.16 -5.10
C ARG A 232 -16.88 -13.71 -5.17
N ALA A 233 -17.84 -14.58 -4.82
CA ALA A 233 -19.26 -14.22 -4.78
C ALA A 233 -19.55 -13.07 -3.80
N ARG A 234 -18.79 -12.97 -2.69
CA ARG A 234 -18.90 -11.87 -1.73
C ARG A 234 -18.35 -10.55 -2.28
N LEU A 235 -17.38 -10.57 -3.19
CA LEU A 235 -16.92 -9.37 -3.91
C LEU A 235 -18.00 -8.88 -4.86
N THR A 236 -18.63 -9.78 -5.62
CA THR A 236 -19.70 -9.42 -6.58
C THR A 236 -20.95 -8.85 -5.89
N GLN A 237 -21.22 -9.25 -4.64
CA GLN A 237 -22.36 -8.76 -3.85
C GLN A 237 -22.04 -7.49 -3.04
N ALA A 238 -20.77 -7.25 -2.73
CA ALA A 238 -20.32 -6.08 -1.99
C ALA A 238 -19.83 -4.98 -2.94
N ASP A 239 -20.77 -4.25 -3.54
CA ASP A 239 -20.55 -2.97 -4.23
C ASP A 239 -20.08 -1.83 -3.27
N GLY A 240 -19.38 -2.18 -2.19
CA GLY A 240 -19.22 -1.33 -1.02
C GLY A 240 -18.01 -1.71 -0.18
N LEU A 241 -16.82 -1.48 -0.73
CA LEU A 241 -15.59 -1.00 -0.07
C LEU A 241 -14.45 -1.12 -1.09
N LEU A 242 -14.61 -0.39 -2.20
CA LEU A 242 -13.58 -0.21 -3.22
C LEU A 242 -12.38 0.47 -2.56
N CYS A 243 -11.27 -0.23 -2.44
CA CYS A 243 -9.98 0.44 -2.54
C CYS A 243 -9.63 0.41 -4.02
N SER A 244 -9.92 1.50 -4.74
CA SER A 244 -9.27 1.71 -6.02
C SER A 244 -7.77 1.73 -5.76
N THR A 245 -6.95 1.26 -6.70
CA THR A 245 -5.49 1.22 -6.53
C THR A 245 -4.90 2.60 -6.21
N GLY A 246 -5.61 3.68 -6.57
CA GLY A 246 -5.30 5.05 -6.17
C GLY A 246 -5.49 5.33 -4.67
N ASP A 247 -6.48 4.72 -4.02
CA ASP A 247 -6.76 4.86 -2.58
C ASP A 247 -5.83 4.02 -1.71
N LEU A 248 -5.38 2.86 -2.20
CA LEU A 248 -4.31 2.07 -1.55
C LEU A 248 -2.96 2.79 -1.67
N ARG A 249 -2.63 3.38 -2.84
CA ARG A 249 -1.41 4.19 -3.01
C ARG A 249 -1.44 5.51 -2.23
N ALA A 250 -2.58 6.21 -2.16
CA ALA A 250 -2.74 7.41 -1.32
C ALA A 250 -2.69 7.10 0.18
N ARG A 251 -3.06 5.86 0.57
CA ARG A 251 -2.87 5.34 1.94
C ARG A 251 -1.46 4.80 2.21
N GLN A 252 -0.73 4.35 1.18
CA GLN A 252 0.58 3.69 1.31
C GLN A 252 1.78 4.58 0.92
N LEU A 253 1.60 5.68 0.18
CA LEU A 253 2.69 6.56 -0.28
C LEU A 253 2.26 8.03 -0.42
N ASP A 254 2.56 8.83 0.61
CA ASP A 254 3.59 9.87 0.48
C ASP A 254 4.25 10.09 1.85
N VAL A 255 5.18 9.21 2.17
CA VAL A 255 5.99 9.24 3.39
C VAL A 255 6.68 10.61 3.56
N SER A 256 7.02 11.30 2.47
CA SER A 256 7.64 12.62 2.51
C SER A 256 6.62 13.73 2.84
N ALA A 257 5.38 13.65 2.37
CA ALA A 257 4.31 14.59 2.75
C ALA A 257 3.68 14.28 4.12
N GLN A 258 3.81 13.07 4.65
CA GLN A 258 3.26 12.72 5.96
C GLN A 258 4.14 13.14 7.14
N ILE A 259 5.47 13.29 6.97
CA ILE A 259 6.36 13.78 8.03
C ILE A 259 6.00 15.22 8.47
N PRO A 260 5.72 16.17 7.55
CA PRO A 260 5.17 17.48 7.92
C PRO A 260 3.87 17.39 8.73
N LYS A 261 2.94 16.51 8.33
CA LYS A 261 1.66 16.30 9.04
C LYS A 261 1.86 15.73 10.44
N LEU A 262 2.81 14.82 10.61
CA LEU A 262 3.20 14.31 11.93
C LEU A 262 3.70 15.43 12.85
N ARG A 263 4.61 16.28 12.33
CA ARG A 263 5.13 17.43 13.09
C ARG A 263 4.02 18.42 13.45
N GLU A 264 3.12 18.67 12.51
CA GLU A 264 1.96 19.55 12.70
C GLU A 264 1.03 18.99 13.80
N ALA A 265 0.68 17.71 13.74
CA ALA A 265 -0.14 17.05 14.76
C ALA A 265 0.47 17.14 16.17
N VAL A 266 1.78 16.96 16.30
CA VAL A 266 2.49 17.16 17.59
C VAL A 266 2.40 18.62 18.04
N SER A 267 2.61 19.58 17.14
CA SER A 267 2.57 21.01 17.48
C SER A 267 1.18 21.50 17.87
N ASN A 268 0.12 20.93 17.28
CA ASN A 268 -1.27 21.25 17.57
C ASN A 268 -1.81 20.49 18.80
N GLY A 269 -1.00 19.63 19.42
CA GLY A 269 -1.40 18.84 20.59
C GLY A 269 -2.24 17.61 20.28
N GLN A 270 -2.34 17.20 19.00
CA GLN A 270 -3.05 16.00 18.55
C GLN A 270 -2.19 14.74 18.77
N PHE A 271 -1.84 14.46 20.03
CA PHE A 271 -0.81 13.45 20.34
C PHE A 271 -1.24 12.01 20.04
N VAL A 272 -2.52 11.67 20.12
CA VAL A 272 -3.02 10.32 19.77
C VAL A 272 -2.87 10.06 18.27
N GLU A 273 -3.21 11.05 17.45
CA GLU A 273 -3.09 11.00 15.99
C GLU A 273 -1.62 10.97 15.56
N ALA A 274 -0.76 11.76 16.22
CA ALA A 274 0.69 11.74 16.00
C ALA A 274 1.32 10.36 16.29
N VAL A 275 0.87 9.67 17.34
CA VAL A 275 1.37 8.31 17.66
C VAL A 275 0.94 7.30 16.60
N ALA A 276 -0.32 7.34 16.18
CA ALA A 276 -0.83 6.46 15.13
C ALA A 276 -0.08 6.68 13.80
N LEU A 277 0.08 7.94 13.40
CA LEU A 277 0.78 8.31 12.17
C LEU A 277 2.28 7.98 12.22
N GLY A 278 2.96 8.23 13.35
CA GLY A 278 4.37 7.92 13.52
C GLY A 278 4.66 6.42 13.47
N ASN A 279 3.86 5.61 14.17
CA ASN A 279 3.98 4.15 14.11
C ASN A 279 3.65 3.61 12.72
N ALA A 280 2.65 4.18 12.05
CA ALA A 280 2.37 3.87 10.66
C ALA A 280 3.61 4.15 9.80
N LEU A 281 4.18 5.36 9.83
CA LEU A 281 5.36 5.72 9.04
C LEU A 281 6.57 4.78 9.29
N LEU A 282 6.81 4.39 10.55
CA LEU A 282 7.88 3.45 10.89
C LEU A 282 7.59 2.01 10.42
N GLY A 283 6.31 1.63 10.35
CA GLY A 283 5.85 0.33 9.87
C GLY A 283 5.87 0.18 8.35
N HIS A 284 5.61 1.26 7.59
CA HIS A 284 5.53 1.23 6.12
C HIS A 284 6.90 1.03 5.43
N GLY A 285 8.01 1.33 6.10
CA GLY A 285 9.35 1.24 5.49
C GLY A 285 9.58 2.33 4.43
N GLY A 286 10.78 2.36 3.81
CA GLY A 286 11.14 3.37 2.80
C GLY A 286 11.56 4.74 3.34
N LEU A 287 11.65 4.91 4.67
CA LEU A 287 12.23 6.10 5.29
C LEU A 287 13.76 6.07 5.19
N THR A 288 14.36 7.19 4.77
CA THR A 288 15.81 7.41 4.95
C THR A 288 16.17 7.44 6.43
N GLY A 289 17.43 7.16 6.79
CA GLY A 289 17.88 7.19 8.18
C GLY A 289 17.53 8.50 8.91
N ASN A 290 17.67 9.64 8.23
CA ASN A 290 17.32 10.95 8.78
C ASN A 290 15.80 11.14 8.96
N GLN A 291 14.99 10.55 8.08
CA GLN A 291 13.53 10.58 8.21
C GLN A 291 13.05 9.68 9.35
N VAL A 292 13.66 8.49 9.54
CA VAL A 292 13.38 7.65 10.70
C VAL A 292 13.67 8.39 12.00
N VAL A 293 14.83 9.04 12.10
CA VAL A 293 15.18 9.85 13.28
C VAL A 293 14.17 10.97 13.50
N SER A 294 13.71 11.63 12.43
CA SER A 294 12.67 12.66 12.52
C SER A 294 11.35 12.11 13.06
N VAL A 295 10.90 10.95 12.58
CA VAL A 295 9.64 10.32 13.01
C VAL A 295 9.72 9.87 14.47
N GLU A 296 10.80 9.18 14.85
CA GLU A 296 11.04 8.70 16.22
C GLU A 296 11.09 9.85 17.24
N ARG A 297 11.64 11.01 16.84
CA ARG A 297 11.67 12.22 17.68
C ARG A 297 10.27 12.76 17.98
N GLU A 298 9.44 12.91 16.94
CA GLU A 298 8.07 13.39 17.10
C GLU A 298 7.22 12.39 17.89
N LEU A 299 7.40 11.09 17.63
CA LEU A 299 6.72 10.01 18.33
C LEU A 299 7.07 10.00 19.83
N GLY A 300 8.35 10.11 20.18
CA GLY A 300 8.79 10.20 21.58
C GLY A 300 8.18 11.40 22.30
N THR A 301 8.07 12.54 21.60
CA THR A 301 7.44 13.76 22.15
C THR A 301 5.96 13.57 22.41
N ALA A 302 5.21 12.99 21.46
CA ALA A 302 3.79 12.69 21.62
C ALA A 302 3.53 11.68 22.75
N LEU A 303 4.36 10.64 22.89
CA LEU A 303 4.23 9.64 23.95
C LEU A 303 4.46 10.21 25.35
N VAL A 304 5.38 11.16 25.51
CA VAL A 304 5.53 11.89 26.79
C VAL A 304 4.28 12.70 27.12
N ALA A 305 3.72 13.39 26.13
CA ALA A 305 2.51 14.19 26.32
C ALA A 305 1.29 13.33 26.70
N LEU A 306 1.19 12.11 26.18
CA LEU A 306 0.17 11.11 26.55
C LEU A 306 0.44 10.41 27.90
N GLY A 307 1.50 10.78 28.62
CA GLY A 307 1.85 10.17 29.91
C GLY A 307 2.40 8.74 29.78
N ARG A 308 3.03 8.40 28.65
CA ARG A 308 3.63 7.08 28.39
C ARG A 308 5.17 7.17 28.30
N PRO A 309 5.87 7.55 29.39
CA PRO A 309 7.30 7.86 29.35
C PRO A 309 8.18 6.64 28.99
N GLY A 310 7.80 5.41 29.39
CA GLY A 310 8.58 4.22 29.03
C GLY A 310 8.63 3.94 27.53
N LEU A 311 7.52 4.16 26.82
CA LEU A 311 7.49 4.04 25.36
C LEU A 311 8.24 5.19 24.68
N ALA A 312 8.17 6.39 25.26
CA ALA A 312 8.93 7.53 24.75
C ALA A 312 10.45 7.30 24.85
N VAL A 313 10.93 6.73 25.96
CA VAL A 313 12.33 6.36 26.14
C VAL A 313 12.77 5.37 25.06
N ALA A 314 11.96 4.36 24.74
CA ALA A 314 12.26 3.40 23.67
C ALA A 314 12.39 4.07 22.30
N ALA A 315 11.45 4.97 21.94
CA ALA A 315 11.51 5.73 20.69
C ALA A 315 12.77 6.62 20.61
N PHE A 316 13.11 7.33 21.70
CA PHE A 316 14.32 8.14 21.75
C PHE A 316 15.60 7.31 21.69
N LYS A 317 15.66 6.14 22.32
CA LYS A 317 16.79 5.20 22.16
C LYS A 317 16.96 4.79 20.69
N ALA A 318 15.86 4.49 20.00
CA ALA A 318 15.89 4.14 18.58
C ALA A 318 16.38 5.30 17.69
N ALA A 319 16.06 6.55 18.05
CA ALA A 319 16.58 7.73 17.38
C ALA A 319 18.10 7.91 17.63
N ILE A 320 18.54 7.85 18.89
CA ILE A 320 19.95 8.03 19.30
C ILE A 320 20.85 6.93 18.73
N ALA A 321 20.34 5.69 18.64
CA ALA A 321 21.08 4.58 18.06
C ALA A 321 21.46 4.83 16.59
N ARG A 322 20.64 5.59 15.86
CA ARG A 322 20.87 5.96 14.46
C ARG A 322 21.67 7.25 14.31
N GLN A 323 21.42 8.23 15.18
CA GLN A 323 22.14 9.49 15.23
C GLN A 323 22.66 9.77 16.67
N PRO A 324 23.91 9.36 16.99
CA PRO A 324 24.46 9.48 18.35
C PRO A 324 24.63 10.92 18.86
N ASP A 325 24.83 11.85 17.94
CA ASP A 325 24.96 13.30 18.13
C ASP A 325 23.60 14.03 18.21
N LEU A 326 22.48 13.30 18.16
CA LEU A 326 21.14 13.88 18.24
C LEU A 326 20.95 14.70 19.53
N GLU A 327 20.50 15.94 19.37
CA GLU A 327 20.08 16.82 20.45
C GLU A 327 18.65 17.34 20.22
N LEU A 328 17.92 17.54 21.33
CA LEU A 328 16.59 18.14 21.31
C LEU A 328 16.68 19.62 21.65
N ASP A 329 15.96 20.43 20.88
CA ASP A 329 15.84 21.87 21.13
C ASP A 329 15.10 22.12 22.46
N THR A 330 15.77 22.82 23.38
CA THR A 330 15.25 23.17 24.71
C THR A 330 14.10 24.17 24.68
N VAL A 331 13.96 24.95 23.61
CA VAL A 331 12.90 25.95 23.44
C VAL A 331 11.63 25.27 22.91
N ARG A 332 11.77 24.32 21.99
CA ARG A 332 10.64 23.61 21.38
C ARG A 332 10.11 22.43 22.18
N ASN A 333 10.89 21.88 23.12
CA ASN A 333 10.52 20.68 23.87
C ASN A 333 10.33 20.97 25.35
N SER A 334 9.29 20.36 25.94
CA SER A 334 9.01 20.54 27.37
C SER A 334 10.08 19.92 28.27
N PRO A 335 10.23 20.38 29.53
CA PRO A 335 11.17 19.77 30.49
C PRO A 335 10.95 18.26 30.71
N LYS A 336 9.71 17.78 30.54
CA LYS A 336 9.37 16.35 30.65
C LYS A 336 9.92 15.55 29.46
N VAL A 337 9.86 16.11 28.25
CA VAL A 337 10.42 15.49 27.04
C VAL A 337 11.94 15.43 27.14
N LEU A 338 12.58 16.53 27.53
CA LEU A 338 14.03 16.57 27.73
C LEU A 338 14.50 15.58 28.81
N ARG A 339 13.69 15.35 29.86
CA ARG A 339 13.98 14.32 30.85
C ARG A 339 13.94 12.92 30.24
N ALA A 340 12.88 12.56 29.53
CA ALA A 340 12.77 11.25 28.88
C ALA A 340 13.90 11.00 27.87
N PHE A 341 14.34 12.04 27.15
CA PHE A 341 15.48 11.95 26.24
C PHE A 341 16.81 11.71 26.96
N ARG A 342 17.04 12.34 28.13
CA ARG A 342 18.21 12.07 28.96
C ARG A 342 18.18 10.65 29.53
N ASP A 343 17.01 10.21 30.00
CA ASP A 343 16.82 8.84 30.51
C ASP A 343 17.17 7.81 29.42
N ALA A 344 16.74 8.04 28.18
CA ALA A 344 17.12 7.23 27.01
C ALA A 344 18.63 7.17 26.75
N ARG A 345 19.34 8.30 26.83
CA ARG A 345 20.81 8.34 26.69
C ARG A 345 21.50 7.53 27.79
N ASP A 346 21.06 7.68 29.03
CA ASP A 346 21.68 7.01 30.17
C ASP A 346 21.43 5.51 30.16
N GLU A 347 20.25 5.07 29.72
CA GLU A 347 19.94 3.65 29.55
C GLU A 347 20.80 3.03 28.44
N LEU A 348 20.93 3.70 27.29
CA LEU A 348 21.74 3.22 26.18
C LEU A 348 23.23 3.18 26.52
N ARG A 349 23.72 4.09 27.37
CA ARG A 349 25.07 4.03 27.95
C ARG A 349 25.25 2.83 28.87
N ARG A 350 24.27 2.56 29.76
CA ARG A 350 24.30 1.40 30.66
C ARG A 350 24.29 0.08 29.88
N GLU A 351 23.49 0.00 28.81
CA GLU A 351 23.45 -1.18 27.93
C GLU A 351 24.79 -1.43 27.25
N ARG A 352 25.46 -0.38 26.75
CA ARG A 352 26.80 -0.48 26.16
C ARG A 352 27.89 -0.87 27.17
N GLN A 353 27.68 -0.55 28.46
CA GLN A 353 28.62 -0.86 29.54
C GLN A 353 28.38 -2.23 30.19
N ARG A 354 27.29 -2.95 29.86
CA ARG A 354 27.08 -4.32 30.32
C ARG A 354 28.08 -5.26 29.61
N PRO A 355 28.99 -5.93 30.34
CA PRO A 355 29.84 -6.94 29.73
C PRO A 355 28.98 -8.08 29.17
N ASN A 356 29.40 -8.66 28.06
CA ASN A 356 28.74 -9.77 27.38
C ASN A 356 28.67 -11.01 28.31
N ALA A 357 27.61 -11.15 29.10
CA ALA A 357 27.38 -12.27 30.01
C ALA A 357 26.84 -13.50 29.25
N GLY A 358 27.54 -13.91 28.18
CA GLY A 358 27.07 -14.90 27.22
C GLY A 358 28.13 -15.71 26.48
N SER A 359 29.40 -15.70 26.92
CA SER A 359 30.34 -16.76 26.56
C SER A 359 30.48 -17.72 27.75
N PRO A 360 30.14 -19.02 27.63
CA PRO A 360 30.49 -19.98 28.65
C PRO A 360 32.01 -20.03 28.75
N ALA A 361 32.54 -19.77 29.95
CA ALA A 361 33.94 -19.98 30.26
C ALA A 361 34.28 -21.44 29.94
N ALA A 362 35.30 -21.64 29.09
CA ALA A 362 35.88 -22.96 28.87
C ALA A 362 36.28 -23.57 30.22
N PRO A 363 36.00 -24.85 30.47
CA PRO A 363 36.44 -25.51 31.70
C PRO A 363 37.98 -25.46 31.77
N PRO A 364 38.56 -25.29 32.97
CA PRO A 364 40.01 -25.26 33.13
C PRO A 364 40.58 -26.62 32.69
N ASP A 365 41.53 -26.55 31.76
CA ASP A 365 42.27 -27.68 31.22
C ASP A 365 43.01 -28.39 32.37
N GLY A 366 42.52 -29.57 32.74
CA GLY A 366 43.09 -30.40 33.78
C GLY A 366 44.37 -31.06 33.29
N GLY A 367 45.51 -30.42 33.54
CA GLY A 367 46.83 -31.03 33.30
C GLY A 367 47.01 -32.33 34.10
N PRO A 368 47.66 -33.37 33.53
CA PRO A 368 47.80 -34.66 34.20
C PRO A 368 48.73 -34.56 35.42
N ALA A 369 48.28 -35.16 36.53
CA ALA A 369 49.04 -35.25 37.77
C ALA A 369 50.34 -36.08 37.60
N PRO A 370 51.44 -35.73 38.29
CA PRO A 370 52.69 -36.47 38.19
C PRO A 370 52.60 -37.85 38.87
N PRO A 371 53.31 -38.87 38.36
CA PRO A 371 53.32 -40.20 38.95
C PRO A 371 54.10 -40.19 40.29
N ARG A 372 53.63 -41.00 41.24
CA ARG A 372 54.33 -41.28 42.50
C ARG A 372 55.42 -42.33 42.31
#